data_AF-A0A8K1C0D2-F1
#
_entry.id   AF-A0A8K1C0D2-F1
#
_cell.length_a   1.000
_cell.length_b   1.000
_cell.length_c   1.000
_cell.angle_alpha   90.00
_cell.angle_beta   90.00
_cell.angle_gamma   90.00
#
_symmetry.space_group_name_H-M   'P 1'
#
loop_
_entity.id
_entity.type
_entity.pdbx_description
1 polymer ?
#
loop_
_entity_poly.entity_id
_entity_poly.type
_entity_poly.pdbx_seq_one_letter_code
_entity_poly.pdbx_strand_id
1 'polypeptide(L)' 'YYTIKDILGVIMMFTLLMTLVLFFPDLLGDPDNYSPANPLNTPPHIKPE' A
#
# COMPACT_ATOMS: atom_id res chain seq x y z
N TYR A 1 19.37 12.76 -22.42
CA TYR A 1 17.92 13.06 -22.52
C TYR A 1 17.08 12.08 -21.71
N TYR A 2 17.04 10.78 -22.05
CA TYR A 2 16.21 9.81 -21.33
C TYR A 2 16.61 9.59 -19.87
N THR A 3 17.90 9.53 -19.55
CA THR A 3 18.37 9.38 -18.16
C THR A 3 17.78 10.41 -17.19
N ILE A 4 17.70 11.68 -17.59
CA ILE A 4 17.13 12.74 -16.74
C ILE A 4 15.61 12.60 -16.65
N LYS A 5 14.94 12.19 -17.74
CA LYS A 5 13.51 11.92 -17.74
C LYS A 5 13.16 10.75 -16.81
N ASP A 6 13.97 9.71 -16.81
CA ASP A 6 13.79 8.53 -15.97
C ASP A 6 14.00 8.87 -14.49
N ILE A 7 15.05 9.65 -14.17
CA ILE A 7 15.29 10.13 -12.80
C ILE A 7 14.12 10.98 -12.30
N LEU A 8 13.59 11.89 -13.13
CA LEU A 8 12.40 12.67 -12.78
C LEU A 8 11.20 11.75 -12.51
N GLY A 9 10.99 10.73 -13.35
CA GLY A 9 9.95 9.72 -13.15
C GLY A 9 10.08 8.97 -11.82
N VAL A 10 11.30 8.55 -11.47
CA VAL A 10 11.59 7.86 -10.20
C VAL A 10 11.32 8.79 -9.01
N ILE A 11 11.73 10.06 -9.08
CA ILE A 11 11.47 11.04 -8.01
C ILE A 11 9.96 11.19 -7.81
N MET A 12 9.18 11.37 -8.88
CA MET A 12 7.73 11.49 -8.78
C MET A 12 7.07 10.23 -8.19
N MET A 13 7.45 9.05 -8.67
CA MET A 13 6.97 7.77 -8.13
C MET A 13 7.29 7.64 -6.64
N PHE A 14 8.53 7.98 -6.25
CA PHE A 14 8.98 7.88 -4.87
C PHE A 14 8.26 8.87 -3.95
N THR A 15 8.02 10.11 -4.41
CA THR A 15 7.23 11.07 -3.61
C THR A 15 5.83 10.56 -3.33
N LEU A 16 5.14 9.99 -4.31
CA LEU A 16 3.81 9.41 -4.13
C LEU A 16 3.84 8.22 -3.16
N LEU A 17 4.81 7.32 -3.31
CA LEU A 17 5.00 6.20 -2.39
C LEU A 17 5.24 6.68 -0.96
N MET A 18 6.12 7.65 -0.76
CA MET A 18 6.42 8.19 0.56
C MET A 18 5.22 8.90 1.18
N THR A 19 4.38 9.57 0.38
CA THR A 19 3.14 10.15 0.89
C THR A 19 2.18 9.09 1.43
N LEU A 20 2.01 7.97 0.71
CA LEU A 20 1.20 6.85 1.19
C LEU A 20 1.78 6.26 2.48
N VAL A 21 3.07 5.94 2.50
CA VAL A 21 3.70 5.28 3.66
C VAL A 21 3.71 6.17 4.90
N LEU A 22 4.01 7.47 4.76
CA LEU A 22 4.21 8.35 5.92
C LEU A 22 2.91 8.97 6.44
N PHE A 23 1.91 9.20 5.59
CA PHE A 23 0.68 9.90 5.99
C PHE A 23 -0.57 9.03 5.92
N PHE A 24 -0.60 8.00 5.08
CA PHE A 24 -1.76 7.16 4.83
C PHE A 24 -1.40 5.65 4.78
N PRO A 25 -0.69 5.13 5.80
CA PRO A 25 -0.09 3.79 5.74
C PRO A 25 -1.11 2.68 5.51
N ASP A 26 -2.33 2.87 6.04
CA ASP A 26 -3.37 1.83 6.04
C ASP A 26 -4.44 2.05 4.94
N LEU A 27 -4.28 3.09 4.11
CA LEU A 27 -5.30 3.49 3.12
C LEU A 27 -5.59 2.41 2.07
N LEU A 28 -4.59 1.60 1.73
CA LEU A 28 -4.70 0.50 0.77
C LEU A 28 -4.74 -0.88 1.46
N GLY A 29 -4.80 -0.92 2.79
CA GLY A 29 -4.83 -2.15 3.57
C GLY A 29 -6.24 -2.62 3.92
N ASP A 30 -6.35 -3.85 4.40
CA ASP A 30 -7.58 -4.39 5.00
C ASP A 30 -7.46 -4.40 6.54
N PRO A 31 -8.38 -3.75 7.28
CA PRO A 31 -8.33 -3.75 8.75
C PRO A 31 -8.48 -5.13 9.38
N ASP A 32 -9.10 -6.10 8.70
CA ASP A 32 -9.26 -7.46 9.24
C ASP A 32 -7.90 -8.17 9.41
N ASN A 33 -6.88 -7.77 8.64
CA ASN A 33 -5.53 -8.34 8.69
C ASN A 33 -4.70 -7.91 9.92
N TYR A 34 -5.17 -6.96 10.74
CA TYR A 34 -4.56 -6.67 12.05
C TYR A 34 -4.94 -7.71 13.12
N SER A 35 -5.97 -8.52 12.87
CA SER A 35 -6.35 -9.62 13.76
C SER A 35 -5.56 -10.89 13.42
N PRO A 36 -5.12 -11.68 14.42
CA PRO A 36 -4.48 -12.97 14.15
C PRO A 36 -5.40 -13.91 13.36
N ALA A 37 -4.81 -14.68 12.44
CA ALA A 37 -5.56 -15.65 11.64
C ALA A 37 -6.30 -16.66 12.53
N ASN A 38 -7.58 -16.90 12.23
CA ASN A 38 -8.40 -17.90 12.90
C ASN A 38 -8.93 -18.93 11.89
N PRO A 39 -8.43 -20.18 11.90
CA PRO A 39 -8.84 -21.20 10.91
C PRO A 39 -10.30 -21.65 11.06
N LEU A 40 -10.97 -21.30 12.16
CA LEU A 40 -12.36 -21.65 12.43
C LEU A 40 -13.33 -20.49 12.16
N ASN A 41 -12.84 -19.31 11.79
CA ASN A 41 -13.66 -18.12 11.56
C ASN A 41 -13.23 -17.37 10.30
N THR A 42 -14.16 -17.23 9.35
CA THR A 42 -13.96 -16.40 8.15
C THR A 42 -14.50 -15.00 8.42
N PRO A 43 -13.71 -13.92 8.20
CA PRO A 43 -14.21 -12.56 8.34
C PRO A 43 -15.43 -12.30 7.45
N PRO A 44 -16.43 -11.56 7.93
CA PRO A 44 -17.69 -11.35 7.22
C PRO A 44 -17.54 -10.51 5.93
N HIS A 45 -16.50 -9.69 5.83
CA HIS A 45 -16.24 -8.80 4.69
C HIS A 45 -14.96 -9.16 3.93
N ILE A 46 -14.56 -10.44 3.94
CA ILE A 46 -13.35 -10.93 3.29
C ILE A 46 -13.28 -10.53 1.80
N LYS A 47 -12.13 -10.00 1.40
CA LYS A 47 -11.81 -9.59 0.02
C LYS A 47 -10.31 -9.76 -0.25
N PRO A 48 -9.90 -9.91 -1.52
CA PRO A 48 -8.49 -9.79 -1.91
C PRO A 48 -7.96 -8.37 -1.70
N GLU A 49 -6.65 -8.20 -1.75
CA GLU A 49 -5.98 -6.89 -1.86
C GLU A 49 -6.35 -6.11 -3.13
#